data_AF-A0A2E8RMT8-F1
#
_entry.id   AF-A0A2E8RMT8-F1
#
_cell.length_a   1.000
_cell.length_b   1.000
_cell.length_c   1.000
_cell.angle_alpha   90.00
_cell.angle_beta   90.00
_cell.angle_gamma   90.00
#
_symmetry.space_group_name_H-M   'P 1'
#
loop_
_entity.id
_entity.type
_entity.pdbx_description
1 polymer ?
#
loop_
_entity_poly.entity_id
_entity_poly.type
_entity_poly.pdbx_seq_one_letter_code
_entity_poly.pdbx_strand_id
1 'polypeptide(L)'
;MPIGIITLHINHIFRFRFEILLFLLCLGLLSCRANDNFVSQTTNNIITFMPTGVDIELEKSSIIKSITVFDDKQIQISSTAFSGPPAKIEKVYFNWSSGKIYSFRFQTETQIYWQKETAPIKSQKGRLELGIPFLSPNSNFNKNQKTPVILLQKAQTQLSVQITNGTVASSTYHLKIKLPNGIPIIVNGRFTSPYQKWHNYYPIQIESTVPNGHIVANLQIKPTLKNEGRNWNTSQRIFFQTKTIDELQSSISIEEAHLPTSVSGDLLTHLQPNTLTLPGYLETLLPQKHIDDSFPVTFQTIYIRNNLSATIPILVSAMVQERNTKKPIIFLSPPSDVRSQKHQSFSVINLEPLTSNAVSLPLYVNPNLTPKPGNYQRKVQVQLWGVETIVDQALFPLKIILPNRLSFLVTVLATIWGILGLSYLIANWEQLIAKLSNKNLILISFFGAIIFGFVNLPSTFLISLSNFLLGPFSFLITAFFNEILYFTLLVALLTIVPQKGTIILVSSVRFLLNGILLGAMSPIILINLFVSVTGLEIGFWLAGKDLTSRLNCLILAILFGISDALSTWVDFQIGITFYRLFYADWYIWLMVGLGGFLYTFIGVLLGAQLGRHLQKVVN
;
A
#
# COMPACT_ATOMS: atom_id res chain seq x y z
N MET A 1 -69.68 -16.96 -30.00
CA MET A 1 -68.47 -17.72 -30.39
C MET A 1 -68.21 -17.50 -31.88
N PRO A 2 -66.97 -17.56 -32.40
CA PRO A 2 -65.67 -17.89 -31.76
C PRO A 2 -64.72 -16.65 -31.67
N ILE A 3 -63.80 -16.47 -30.72
CA ILE A 3 -62.62 -17.23 -30.19
C ILE A 3 -61.29 -16.85 -30.90
N GLY A 4 -60.31 -16.39 -30.12
CA GLY A 4 -58.91 -16.21 -30.53
C GLY A 4 -58.01 -15.55 -29.48
N ILE A 5 -57.82 -16.18 -28.33
CA ILE A 5 -56.82 -15.84 -27.29
C ILE A 5 -55.43 -16.27 -27.79
N ILE A 6 -54.41 -15.40 -27.73
CA ILE A 6 -53.02 -15.83 -27.41
C ILE A 6 -52.35 -14.80 -26.49
N THR A 7 -52.25 -15.23 -25.24
CA THR A 7 -51.26 -14.91 -24.21
C THR A 7 -49.84 -14.68 -24.75
N LEU A 8 -49.28 -13.47 -24.55
CA LEU A 8 -47.86 -13.21 -24.72
C LEU A 8 -47.15 -13.27 -23.36
N HIS A 9 -46.25 -14.25 -23.27
CA HIS A 9 -45.59 -14.78 -22.08
C HIS A 9 -44.69 -13.76 -21.36
N ILE A 10 -44.89 -13.65 -20.04
CA ILE A 10 -44.10 -12.90 -19.03
C ILE A 10 -42.63 -13.38 -18.92
N ASN A 11 -42.24 -14.48 -19.58
CA ASN A 11 -40.87 -15.01 -19.54
C ASN A 11 -39.83 -14.21 -20.35
N HIS A 12 -40.26 -13.35 -21.28
CA HIS A 12 -39.31 -12.60 -22.12
C HIS A 12 -38.66 -11.40 -21.43
N ILE A 13 -39.31 -10.81 -20.41
CA ILE A 13 -38.77 -9.63 -19.69
C ILE A 13 -37.67 -10.04 -18.71
N PHE A 14 -37.72 -11.25 -18.15
CA PHE A 14 -36.68 -11.74 -17.23
C PHE A 14 -35.39 -12.15 -17.97
N ARG A 15 -35.52 -12.74 -19.17
CA ARG A 15 -34.39 -13.15 -20.01
C ARG A 15 -33.62 -11.94 -20.57
N PHE A 16 -34.34 -10.86 -20.89
CA PHE A 16 -33.75 -9.62 -21.44
C PHE A 16 -32.89 -8.85 -20.43
N ARG A 17 -33.18 -8.97 -19.12
CA ARG A 17 -32.36 -8.33 -18.06
C ARG A 17 -31.07 -9.09 -17.77
N PHE A 18 -31.02 -10.40 -17.99
CA PHE A 18 -29.83 -11.22 -17.78
C PHE A 18 -28.83 -11.09 -18.94
N GLU A 19 -29.32 -10.96 -20.18
CA GLU A 19 -28.43 -10.74 -21.33
C GLU A 19 -27.82 -9.35 -21.37
N ILE A 20 -28.50 -8.31 -20.90
CA ILE A 20 -27.91 -6.97 -20.78
C ILE A 20 -26.80 -6.94 -19.71
N LEU A 21 -26.96 -7.70 -18.62
CA LEU A 21 -25.93 -7.83 -17.59
C LEU A 21 -24.71 -8.62 -18.10
N LEU A 22 -24.93 -9.68 -18.91
CA LEU A 22 -23.89 -10.46 -19.55
C LEU A 22 -23.16 -9.68 -20.67
N PHE A 23 -23.89 -8.84 -21.41
CA PHE A 23 -23.35 -7.97 -22.45
C PHE A 23 -22.49 -6.84 -21.86
N LEU A 24 -22.89 -6.26 -20.72
CA LEU A 24 -22.07 -5.31 -19.96
C LEU A 24 -20.83 -5.96 -19.33
N LEU A 25 -20.90 -7.24 -18.94
CA LEU A 25 -19.75 -7.99 -18.43
C LEU A 25 -18.76 -8.38 -19.54
N CYS A 26 -19.25 -8.61 -20.76
CA CYS A 26 -18.41 -8.83 -21.95
C CYS A 26 -17.77 -7.53 -22.51
N LEU A 27 -18.44 -6.38 -22.37
CA LEU A 27 -17.85 -5.07 -22.72
C LEU A 27 -16.73 -4.63 -21.77
N GLY A 28 -16.72 -5.11 -20.52
CA GLY A 28 -15.61 -4.93 -19.59
C GLY A 28 -14.35 -5.74 -19.96
N LEU A 29 -14.49 -6.81 -20.74
CA LEU A 29 -13.38 -7.71 -21.14
C LEU A 29 -12.76 -7.39 -22.51
N LEU A 30 -13.33 -6.43 -23.27
CA LEU A 30 -12.82 -6.02 -24.59
C LEU A 30 -12.01 -4.72 -24.58
N SER A 31 -11.70 -4.15 -23.41
CA SER A 31 -10.81 -3.00 -23.26
C SER A 31 -9.32 -3.40 -23.19
N CYS A 32 -8.86 -4.23 -24.12
CA CYS A 32 -7.44 -4.44 -24.40
C CYS A 32 -7.25 -4.67 -25.90
N ARG A 33 -7.26 -3.58 -26.67
CA ARG A 33 -6.72 -3.59 -28.03
C ARG A 33 -5.77 -2.41 -28.16
N ALA A 34 -4.50 -2.70 -27.84
CA ALA A 34 -3.41 -1.78 -28.08
C ALA A 34 -3.23 -1.58 -29.58
N ASN A 35 -3.02 -0.32 -29.95
CA ASN A 35 -2.89 0.17 -31.30
C ASN A 35 -1.47 -0.18 -31.82
N ASP A 36 -1.37 -1.11 -32.78
CA ASP A 36 -0.10 -1.46 -33.42
C ASP A 36 0.29 -0.37 -34.42
N ASN A 37 0.96 0.66 -33.92
CA ASN A 37 1.75 1.55 -34.76
C ASN A 37 3.21 1.10 -34.73
N PHE A 38 3.69 0.68 -35.90
CA PHE A 38 5.07 0.35 -36.21
C PHE A 38 6.04 1.45 -35.77
N VAL A 39 6.89 1.12 -34.79
CA VAL A 39 8.17 1.79 -34.54
C VAL A 39 9.19 0.70 -34.21
N SER A 40 10.26 0.62 -35.00
CA SER A 40 11.41 -0.23 -34.71
C SER A 40 12.12 0.27 -33.44
N GLN A 41 11.73 -0.27 -32.29
CA GLN A 41 12.42 -0.02 -31.03
C GLN A 41 13.52 -1.05 -30.81
N THR A 42 14.75 -0.57 -30.71
CA THR A 42 15.91 -1.28 -30.17
C THR A 42 15.74 -1.45 -28.66
N THR A 43 15.66 -2.68 -28.16
CA THR A 43 15.72 -2.96 -26.72
C THR A 43 17.16 -2.89 -26.21
N ASN A 44 17.36 -2.33 -25.02
CA ASN A 44 18.66 -2.22 -24.36
C ASN A 44 18.86 -3.38 -23.36
N ASN A 45 18.90 -4.63 -23.85
CA ASN A 45 19.30 -5.73 -22.97
C ASN A 45 20.77 -5.55 -22.58
N ILE A 46 21.12 -5.77 -21.31
CA ILE A 46 22.50 -5.61 -20.85
C ILE A 46 23.24 -6.93 -21.10
N ILE A 47 24.16 -6.91 -22.06
CA ILE A 47 24.96 -8.07 -22.48
C ILE A 47 26.34 -7.98 -21.83
N THR A 48 26.60 -8.87 -20.87
CA THR A 48 27.88 -8.90 -20.13
C THR A 48 28.70 -10.11 -20.55
N PHE A 49 29.85 -9.88 -21.19
CA PHE A 49 30.75 -10.96 -21.61
C PHE A 49 31.44 -11.61 -20.40
N MET A 50 31.25 -12.92 -20.26
CA MET A 50 31.86 -13.79 -19.25
C MET A 50 32.97 -14.66 -19.85
N PRO A 51 33.91 -15.22 -19.08
CA PRO A 51 34.98 -16.05 -19.63
C PRO A 51 34.53 -17.28 -20.44
N THR A 52 33.31 -17.78 -20.19
CA THR A 52 32.72 -18.98 -20.83
C THR A 52 31.56 -18.66 -21.78
N GLY A 53 31.26 -17.39 -22.02
CA GLY A 53 30.08 -16.98 -22.78
C GLY A 53 29.62 -15.57 -22.43
N VAL A 54 28.32 -15.39 -22.31
CA VAL A 54 27.69 -14.08 -22.05
C VAL A 54 26.51 -14.26 -21.09
N ASP A 55 26.41 -13.36 -20.12
CA ASP A 55 25.23 -13.18 -19.28
C ASP A 55 24.37 -12.06 -19.89
N ILE A 56 23.10 -12.34 -20.16
CA ILE A 56 22.15 -11.40 -20.76
C ILE A 56 21.08 -11.07 -19.72
N GLU A 57 21.05 -9.83 -19.23
CA GLU A 57 19.95 -9.35 -18.38
C GLU A 57 18.79 -8.91 -19.27
N LEU A 58 17.66 -9.61 -19.14
CA LEU A 58 16.47 -9.42 -19.96
C LEU A 58 15.55 -8.39 -19.32
N GLU A 59 15.10 -7.41 -20.12
CA GLU A 59 14.14 -6.42 -19.66
C GLU A 59 12.76 -7.06 -19.42
N LYS A 60 12.07 -6.63 -18.36
CA LYS A 60 11.01 -7.36 -17.63
C LYS A 60 9.71 -7.66 -18.41
N SER A 61 9.63 -7.43 -19.72
CA SER A 61 8.36 -7.34 -20.46
C SER A 61 8.20 -8.25 -21.68
N SER A 62 9.13 -9.17 -22.00
CA SER A 62 8.97 -10.03 -23.19
C SER A 62 9.23 -11.51 -22.93
N ILE A 63 8.30 -12.36 -23.39
CA ILE A 63 8.43 -13.82 -23.38
C ILE A 63 9.32 -14.21 -24.58
N ILE A 64 10.60 -14.45 -24.31
CA ILE A 64 11.59 -14.82 -25.33
C ILE A 64 11.58 -16.33 -25.52
N LYS A 65 11.40 -16.79 -26.76
CA LYS A 65 11.41 -18.20 -27.17
C LYS A 65 12.82 -18.71 -27.47
N SER A 66 13.68 -17.89 -28.06
CA SER A 66 15.07 -18.28 -28.30
C SER A 66 16.02 -17.09 -28.42
N ILE A 67 17.28 -17.35 -28.08
CA ILE A 67 18.41 -16.44 -28.29
C ILE A 67 19.41 -17.16 -29.19
N THR A 68 19.78 -16.53 -30.30
CA THR A 68 20.80 -17.04 -31.23
C THR A 68 21.94 -16.04 -31.36
N VAL A 69 23.18 -16.51 -31.26
CA VAL A 69 24.39 -15.67 -31.33
C VAL A 69 25.12 -15.92 -32.65
N PHE A 70 25.54 -14.83 -33.29
CA PHE A 70 26.26 -14.82 -34.56
C PHE A 70 27.62 -14.09 -34.42
N ASP A 71 28.66 -14.60 -35.08
CA ASP A 71 29.97 -13.94 -35.15
C ASP A 71 29.95 -12.71 -36.07
N ASP A 72 31.08 -12.01 -36.15
CA ASP A 72 31.36 -10.91 -37.07
C ASP A 72 31.01 -11.22 -38.54
N LYS A 73 31.10 -12.49 -38.95
CA LYS A 73 30.75 -13.02 -40.28
C LYS A 73 29.30 -13.47 -40.45
N GLN A 74 28.40 -13.18 -39.48
CA GLN A 74 27.00 -13.65 -39.46
C GLN A 74 26.85 -15.18 -39.45
N ILE A 75 27.86 -15.90 -38.98
CA ILE A 75 27.80 -17.36 -38.78
C ILE A 75 27.22 -17.62 -37.39
N GLN A 76 26.21 -18.47 -37.29
CA GLN A 76 25.61 -18.88 -36.02
C GLN A 76 26.62 -19.68 -35.18
N ILE A 77 26.92 -19.20 -33.97
CA ILE A 77 27.88 -19.86 -33.04
C ILE A 77 27.15 -20.58 -31.91
N SER A 78 26.02 -20.05 -31.45
CA SER A 78 25.27 -20.64 -30.33
C SER A 78 23.77 -20.32 -30.44
N SER A 79 22.93 -21.21 -29.93
CA SER A 79 21.49 -21.02 -29.87
C SER A 79 20.91 -21.67 -28.62
N THR A 80 20.11 -20.91 -27.88
CA THR A 80 19.40 -21.37 -26.69
C THR A 80 17.91 -21.17 -26.92
N ALA A 81 17.14 -22.24 -26.85
CA ALA A 81 15.68 -22.19 -26.94
C ALA A 81 15.06 -22.42 -25.55
N PHE A 82 14.04 -21.64 -25.23
CA PHE A 82 13.36 -21.68 -23.94
C PHE A 82 11.99 -22.34 -24.08
N SER A 83 11.69 -23.30 -23.20
CA SER A 83 10.41 -23.97 -23.10
C SER A 83 9.42 -23.25 -22.17
N GLY A 84 9.82 -22.13 -21.56
CA GLY A 84 9.03 -21.29 -20.64
C GLY A 84 9.61 -19.88 -20.52
N PRO A 85 9.10 -19.00 -19.64
CA PRO A 85 9.64 -17.65 -19.47
C PRO A 85 11.10 -17.72 -19.00
N PRO A 86 12.05 -17.03 -19.66
CA PRO A 86 13.46 -17.07 -19.30
C PRO A 86 13.71 -16.44 -17.92
N ALA A 87 14.80 -16.84 -17.27
CA ALA A 87 15.27 -16.20 -16.06
C ALA A 87 15.65 -14.73 -16.33
N LYS A 88 15.63 -13.88 -15.29
CA LYS A 88 16.00 -12.46 -15.42
C LYS A 88 17.41 -12.27 -16.00
N ILE A 89 18.32 -13.20 -15.72
CA ILE A 89 19.67 -13.25 -16.29
C ILE A 89 19.84 -14.62 -16.93
N GLU A 90 20.03 -14.65 -18.25
CA GLU A 90 20.24 -15.87 -19.01
C GLU A 90 21.69 -16.03 -19.46
N LYS A 91 22.19 -17.27 -19.42
CA LYS A 91 23.59 -17.59 -19.73
C LYS A 91 23.69 -18.29 -21.08
N VAL A 92 24.35 -17.64 -22.03
CA VAL A 92 24.63 -18.22 -23.35
C VAL A 92 26.10 -18.55 -23.46
N TYR A 93 26.41 -19.84 -23.56
CA TYR A 93 27.77 -20.35 -23.60
C TYR A 93 28.31 -20.36 -25.03
N PHE A 94 29.43 -19.68 -25.25
CA PHE A 94 30.21 -19.74 -26.48
C PHE A 94 31.60 -19.12 -26.25
N ASN A 95 32.57 -19.52 -27.06
CA ASN A 95 33.90 -18.92 -27.04
C ASN A 95 33.89 -17.64 -27.86
N TRP A 96 34.22 -16.51 -27.23
CA TRP A 96 34.33 -15.21 -27.89
C TRP A 96 35.76 -14.68 -27.90
N SER A 97 36.07 -13.83 -28.87
CA SER A 97 37.37 -13.20 -29.07
C SER A 97 37.31 -11.71 -28.71
N SER A 98 38.35 -11.24 -28.03
CA SER A 98 38.50 -9.85 -27.59
C SER A 98 38.38 -8.85 -28.75
N GLY A 99 37.55 -7.82 -28.60
CA GLY A 99 37.39 -6.75 -29.59
C GLY A 99 36.57 -7.12 -30.83
N LYS A 100 36.01 -8.33 -30.89
CA LYS A 100 35.08 -8.73 -31.96
C LYS A 100 33.64 -8.30 -31.65
N ILE A 101 32.88 -8.01 -32.71
CA ILE A 101 31.47 -7.66 -32.61
C ILE A 101 30.62 -8.93 -32.79
N TYR A 102 29.76 -9.21 -31.84
CA TYR A 102 28.81 -10.32 -31.88
C TYR A 102 27.40 -9.79 -32.09
N SER A 103 26.60 -10.48 -32.90
CA SER A 103 25.19 -10.15 -33.13
C SER A 103 24.29 -11.15 -32.41
N PHE A 104 23.35 -10.66 -31.61
CA PHE A 104 22.40 -11.45 -30.82
C PHE A 104 21.01 -11.28 -31.41
N ARG A 105 20.38 -12.41 -31.77
CA ARG A 105 19.01 -12.47 -32.28
C ARG A 105 18.10 -12.99 -31.17
N PHE A 106 17.14 -12.17 -30.74
CA PHE A 106 16.12 -12.51 -29.76
C PHE A 106 14.81 -12.78 -30.47
N GLN A 107 14.25 -13.97 -30.32
CA GLN A 107 12.98 -14.34 -30.92
C GLN A 107 11.90 -14.45 -29.84
N THR A 108 10.82 -13.68 -29.98
CA THR A 108 9.62 -13.75 -29.15
C THR A 108 8.47 -14.40 -29.93
N GLU A 109 7.27 -14.50 -29.34
CA GLU A 109 6.10 -15.03 -30.07
C GLU A 109 5.67 -14.17 -31.24
N THR A 110 5.90 -12.86 -31.17
CA THR A 110 5.36 -11.87 -32.12
C THR A 110 6.44 -11.11 -32.88
N GLN A 111 7.68 -11.04 -32.37
CA GLN A 111 8.74 -10.18 -32.92
C GLN A 111 10.15 -10.80 -32.83
N ILE A 112 11.04 -10.37 -33.72
CA ILE A 112 12.47 -10.71 -33.73
C ILE A 112 13.29 -9.43 -33.56
N TYR A 113 14.21 -9.43 -32.60
CA TYR A 113 15.09 -8.30 -32.31
C TYR A 113 16.56 -8.66 -32.52
N TRP A 114 17.35 -7.68 -32.93
CA TRP A 114 18.80 -7.81 -33.11
C TRP A 114 19.53 -6.80 -32.25
N GLN A 115 20.54 -7.25 -31.52
CA GLN A 115 21.46 -6.40 -30.78
C GLN A 115 22.89 -6.76 -31.15
N LYS A 116 23.72 -5.77 -31.44
CA LYS A 116 25.15 -5.96 -31.69
C LYS A 116 25.94 -5.45 -30.51
N GLU A 117 26.85 -6.26 -30.01
CA GLU A 117 27.71 -5.89 -28.89
C GLU A 117 29.16 -6.25 -29.16
N THR A 118 30.05 -5.33 -28.77
CA THR A 118 31.48 -5.52 -28.96
C THR A 118 32.06 -6.18 -27.71
N ALA A 119 32.67 -7.34 -27.91
CA ALA A 119 33.34 -8.05 -26.84
C ALA A 119 34.45 -7.18 -26.21
N PRO A 120 34.50 -7.07 -24.87
CA PRO A 120 35.44 -6.20 -24.20
C PRO A 120 36.88 -6.63 -24.49
N ILE A 121 37.78 -5.64 -24.57
CA ILE A 121 39.20 -5.92 -24.74
C ILE A 121 39.68 -6.67 -23.49
N LYS A 122 40.10 -7.93 -23.66
CA LYS A 122 40.49 -8.81 -22.56
C LYS A 122 41.75 -8.25 -21.89
N SER A 123 41.59 -7.60 -20.73
CA SER A 123 42.72 -7.23 -19.87
C SER A 123 43.40 -8.51 -19.37
N GLN A 124 44.64 -8.74 -19.80
CA GLN A 124 45.47 -9.82 -19.27
C GLN A 124 45.84 -9.63 -17.79
N LYS A 125 45.66 -8.41 -17.24
CA LYS A 125 46.01 -8.06 -15.86
C LYS A 125 44.84 -8.29 -14.90
N GLY A 126 45.14 -8.86 -13.74
CA GLY A 126 44.21 -8.97 -12.61
C GLY A 126 43.94 -7.63 -11.93
N ARG A 127 43.04 -7.63 -10.95
CA ARG A 127 42.61 -6.42 -10.22
C ARG A 127 43.00 -6.50 -8.74
N LEU A 128 43.44 -5.36 -8.20
CA LEU A 128 43.59 -5.12 -6.77
C LEU A 128 42.52 -4.11 -6.38
N GLU A 129 41.78 -4.40 -5.31
CA GLU A 129 40.74 -3.52 -4.78
C GLU A 129 40.93 -3.38 -3.26
N LEU A 130 40.89 -2.14 -2.78
CA LEU A 130 40.97 -1.77 -1.38
C LEU A 130 39.70 -1.02 -0.98
N GLY A 131 39.20 -1.21 0.26
CA GLY A 131 38.07 -0.44 0.79
C GLY A 131 37.96 -0.52 2.31
N ILE A 132 37.31 0.47 2.93
CA ILE A 132 37.15 0.59 4.38
C ILE A 132 35.70 0.98 4.71
N PRO A 133 34.84 0.03 5.11
CA PRO A 133 34.78 -1.37 4.72
C PRO A 133 34.08 -1.55 3.36
N PHE A 134 34.33 -2.67 2.68
CA PHE A 134 33.82 -2.94 1.32
C PHE A 134 32.29 -3.15 1.31
N LEU A 135 31.54 -2.27 0.64
CA LEU A 135 30.13 -2.50 0.33
C LEU A 135 29.99 -3.00 -1.11
N SER A 136 30.09 -4.33 -1.28
CA SER A 136 29.80 -5.11 -2.48
C SER A 136 30.50 -4.69 -3.80
N PRO A 137 31.05 -5.63 -4.60
CA PRO A 137 31.71 -5.33 -5.87
C PRO A 137 30.80 -4.74 -6.97
N ASN A 138 29.48 -4.67 -6.74
CA ASN A 138 28.51 -4.08 -7.67
C ASN A 138 28.15 -2.61 -7.37
N SER A 139 28.70 -2.01 -6.31
CA SER A 139 28.51 -0.58 -6.08
C SER A 139 29.46 0.21 -6.99
N ASN A 140 28.95 1.28 -7.63
CA ASN A 140 29.68 2.18 -8.53
C ASN A 140 30.89 2.92 -7.86
N PHE A 141 31.28 2.54 -6.65
CA PHE A 141 32.40 3.06 -5.87
C PHE A 141 33.74 3.03 -6.63
N ASN A 142 33.89 2.10 -7.58
CA ASN A 142 35.13 1.91 -8.32
C ASN A 142 35.37 2.93 -9.45
N LYS A 143 34.42 3.82 -9.77
CA LYS A 143 34.61 4.80 -10.87
C LYS A 143 35.30 6.10 -10.45
N ASN A 144 35.29 6.50 -9.17
CA ASN A 144 35.88 7.76 -8.73
C ASN A 144 36.70 7.60 -7.44
N GLN A 145 37.96 7.17 -7.56
CA GLN A 145 38.97 7.13 -6.47
C GLN A 145 39.43 8.51 -5.96
N LYS A 146 38.60 9.55 -6.06
CA LYS A 146 38.94 10.93 -5.68
C LYS A 146 38.40 11.36 -4.31
N THR A 147 37.48 10.61 -3.70
CA THR A 147 36.91 10.97 -2.39
C THR A 147 37.74 10.41 -1.23
N PRO A 148 38.02 11.23 -0.19
CA PRO A 148 38.70 10.74 1.01
C PRO A 148 37.85 9.70 1.74
N VAL A 149 38.50 8.70 2.33
CA VAL A 149 37.89 7.80 3.30
C VAL A 149 38.12 8.34 4.71
N ILE A 150 37.10 8.33 5.57
CA ILE A 150 37.27 8.79 6.96
C ILE A 150 37.76 7.64 7.83
N LEU A 151 38.83 7.89 8.58
CA LEU A 151 39.34 7.01 9.62
C LEU A 151 39.14 7.65 10.99
N LEU A 152 38.48 6.91 11.87
CA LEU A 152 38.21 7.33 13.23
C LEU A 152 39.45 7.23 14.11
N GLN A 153 39.76 8.31 14.84
CA GLN A 153 40.82 8.28 15.84
C GLN A 153 40.41 7.41 17.05
N LYS A 154 41.35 6.62 17.57
CA LYS A 154 41.15 5.73 18.73
C LYS A 154 40.09 4.61 18.55
N ALA A 155 39.55 4.44 17.34
CA ALA A 155 38.66 3.34 17.00
C ALA A 155 39.35 2.32 16.10
N GLN A 156 38.99 1.05 16.27
CA GLN A 156 39.42 -0.02 15.39
C GLN A 156 38.53 -0.03 14.14
N THR A 157 39.15 0.04 12.97
CA THR A 157 38.49 -0.04 11.66
C THR A 157 39.03 -1.25 10.89
N GLN A 158 38.31 -1.73 9.88
CA GLN A 158 38.74 -2.88 9.07
C GLN A 158 39.01 -2.47 7.63
N LEU A 159 40.23 -2.73 7.16
CA LEU A 159 40.61 -2.62 5.75
C LEU A 159 40.32 -3.93 5.04
N SER A 160 39.45 -3.85 4.05
CA SER A 160 39.15 -4.95 3.15
C SER A 160 40.09 -4.92 1.95
N VAL A 161 40.65 -6.08 1.60
CA VAL A 161 41.57 -6.23 0.47
C VAL A 161 41.13 -7.40 -0.40
N GLN A 162 40.82 -7.11 -1.65
CA GLN A 162 40.43 -8.11 -2.65
C GLN A 162 41.45 -8.14 -3.80
N ILE A 163 41.92 -9.34 -4.15
CA ILE A 163 42.83 -9.58 -5.26
C ILE A 163 42.18 -10.55 -6.23
N THR A 164 42.21 -10.24 -7.53
CA THR A 164 41.74 -11.12 -8.59
C THR A 164 42.90 -11.50 -9.52
N ASN A 165 43.12 -12.80 -9.74
CA ASN A 165 44.30 -13.36 -10.45
C ASN A 165 44.42 -13.04 -11.96
N GLY A 166 43.41 -12.42 -12.58
CA GLY A 166 43.42 -12.18 -14.04
C GLY A 166 43.41 -13.50 -14.83
N THR A 167 43.89 -13.49 -16.07
CA THR A 167 43.73 -14.64 -17.00
C THR A 167 44.80 -15.72 -16.89
N VAL A 168 45.75 -15.61 -15.94
CA VAL A 168 46.95 -16.46 -15.87
C VAL A 168 46.78 -17.57 -14.83
N ALA A 169 46.99 -18.83 -15.20
CA ALA A 169 46.81 -20.00 -14.34
C ALA A 169 48.12 -20.52 -13.73
N SER A 170 48.06 -20.93 -12.46
CA SER A 170 49.17 -21.03 -11.50
C SER A 170 50.06 -19.78 -11.45
N SER A 171 49.71 -18.84 -10.57
CA SER A 171 50.53 -17.66 -10.27
C SER A 171 50.75 -17.51 -8.77
N THR A 172 51.85 -16.89 -8.38
CA THR A 172 52.11 -16.49 -6.99
C THR A 172 51.93 -14.98 -6.87
N TYR A 173 51.36 -14.52 -5.76
CA TYR A 173 51.19 -13.11 -5.49
C TYR A 173 51.96 -12.68 -4.24
N HIS A 174 52.51 -11.47 -4.31
CA HIS A 174 53.17 -10.78 -3.21
C HIS A 174 52.47 -9.43 -3.02
N LEU A 175 51.76 -9.28 -1.91
CA LEU A 175 51.03 -8.06 -1.56
C LEU A 175 51.74 -7.37 -0.39
N LYS A 176 52.04 -6.08 -0.56
CA LYS A 176 52.60 -5.22 0.47
C LYS A 176 51.69 -4.02 0.69
N ILE A 177 51.09 -3.91 1.88
CA ILE A 177 50.23 -2.79 2.28
C ILE A 177 51.00 -1.90 3.25
N LYS A 178 51.20 -0.64 2.88
CA LYS A 178 51.74 0.39 3.77
C LYS A 178 50.59 1.10 4.47
N LEU A 179 50.54 0.94 5.79
CA LEU A 179 49.59 1.61 6.68
C LEU A 179 50.16 2.95 7.17
N PRO A 180 49.31 3.86 7.67
CA PRO A 180 49.75 5.20 8.10
C PRO A 180 50.77 5.16 9.24
N ASN A 181 50.53 4.33 10.26
CA ASN A 181 51.40 4.14 11.43
C ASN A 181 51.53 2.64 11.78
N GLY A 182 52.08 1.83 10.87
CA GLY A 182 52.22 0.41 11.14
C GLY A 182 53.30 -0.27 10.30
N ILE A 183 53.76 -1.42 10.78
CA ILE A 183 54.60 -2.33 10.02
C ILE A 183 53.83 -2.71 8.73
N PRO A 184 54.47 -2.64 7.55
CA PRO A 184 53.78 -2.99 6.32
C PRO A 184 53.30 -4.43 6.37
N ILE A 185 52.02 -4.64 6.09
CA ILE A 185 51.45 -5.98 6.02
C ILE A 185 51.94 -6.63 4.74
N ILE A 186 52.63 -7.77 4.87
CA ILE A 186 53.17 -8.55 3.76
C ILE A 186 52.40 -9.86 3.69
N VAL A 187 51.78 -10.13 2.54
CA VAL A 187 50.99 -11.33 2.31
C VAL A 187 51.49 -12.02 1.05
N ASN A 188 51.77 -13.32 1.19
CA ASN A 188 52.17 -14.18 0.09
C ASN A 188 51.10 -15.24 -0.11
N GLY A 189 50.78 -15.56 -1.36
CA GLY A 189 49.90 -16.66 -1.67
C GLY A 189 50.04 -17.15 -3.10
N ARG A 190 49.24 -18.16 -3.44
CA ARG A 190 49.23 -18.78 -4.75
C ARG A 190 47.80 -18.89 -5.26
N PHE A 191 47.61 -18.51 -6.52
CA PHE A 191 46.39 -18.79 -7.25
C PHE A 191 46.57 -20.08 -8.06
N THR A 192 45.61 -20.98 -7.95
CA THR A 192 45.62 -22.26 -8.68
C THR A 192 44.86 -22.15 -10.00
N SER A 193 43.85 -21.28 -10.08
CA SER A 193 43.01 -21.08 -11.25
C SER A 193 43.02 -19.62 -11.77
N PRO A 194 42.79 -19.42 -13.07
CA PRO A 194 42.56 -18.08 -13.61
C PRO A 194 41.27 -17.49 -13.02
N TYR A 195 41.25 -16.17 -12.83
CA TYR A 195 40.14 -15.39 -12.23
C TYR A 195 39.79 -15.73 -10.78
N GLN A 196 40.60 -16.54 -10.09
CA GLN A 196 40.44 -16.77 -8.67
C GLN A 196 40.49 -15.45 -7.88
N LYS A 197 39.58 -15.31 -6.93
CA LYS A 197 39.50 -14.17 -6.01
C LYS A 197 40.03 -14.57 -4.64
N TRP A 198 40.86 -13.72 -4.06
CA TRP A 198 41.29 -13.81 -2.66
C TRP A 198 40.83 -12.55 -1.94
N HIS A 199 40.29 -12.71 -0.73
CA HIS A 199 39.69 -11.64 0.06
C HIS A 199 40.06 -11.81 1.53
N ASN A 200 40.50 -10.73 2.18
CA ASN A 200 40.78 -10.73 3.62
C ASN A 200 40.55 -9.35 4.26
N TYR A 201 40.37 -9.35 5.59
CA TYR A 201 40.20 -8.14 6.40
C TYR A 201 41.39 -7.93 7.33
N TYR A 202 41.88 -6.69 7.40
CA TYR A 202 42.96 -6.30 8.29
C TYR A 202 42.49 -5.21 9.25
N PRO A 203 42.62 -5.41 10.57
CA PRO A 203 42.30 -4.36 11.53
C PRO A 203 43.33 -3.22 11.43
N ILE A 204 42.83 -1.99 11.36
CA ILE A 204 43.61 -0.75 11.43
C ILE A 204 43.16 0.01 12.65
N GLN A 205 44.10 0.37 13.51
CA GLN A 205 43.89 1.25 14.64
C GLN A 205 44.79 2.47 14.47
N ILE A 206 44.21 3.67 14.54
CA ILE A 206 44.95 4.93 14.47
C ILE A 206 45.08 5.50 15.88
N GLU A 207 46.31 5.52 16.37
CA GLU A 207 46.69 6.29 17.56
C GLU A 207 46.58 7.79 17.25
N SER A 208 46.14 8.58 18.21
CA SER A 208 45.36 9.83 18.05
C SER A 208 46.02 11.04 17.37
N THR A 209 47.09 10.88 16.60
CA THR A 209 47.89 11.98 16.05
C THR A 209 48.43 11.70 14.65
N VAL A 210 47.67 11.00 13.79
CA VAL A 210 48.07 10.78 12.39
C VAL A 210 47.43 11.85 11.49
N PRO A 211 48.22 12.66 10.75
CA PRO A 211 47.70 13.59 9.76
C PRO A 211 47.11 12.85 8.55
N ASN A 212 46.24 13.54 7.80
CA ASN A 212 45.65 13.01 6.56
C ASN A 212 46.75 12.47 5.62
N GLY A 213 46.50 11.33 4.96
CA GLY A 213 47.54 10.64 4.20
C GLY A 213 47.02 9.60 3.23
N HIS A 214 47.91 8.70 2.78
CA HIS A 214 47.57 7.64 1.83
C HIS A 214 47.90 6.24 2.37
N ILE A 215 46.95 5.31 2.22
CA ILE A 215 47.23 3.88 2.32
C ILE A 215 47.63 3.39 0.93
N VAL A 216 48.80 2.77 0.81
CA VAL A 216 49.34 2.29 -0.48
C VAL A 216 49.48 0.78 -0.43
N ALA A 217 48.76 0.07 -1.30
CA ALA A 217 48.94 -1.35 -1.49
C ALA A 217 49.60 -1.63 -2.84
N ASN A 218 50.71 -2.36 -2.81
CA ASN A 218 51.43 -2.81 -3.98
C ASN A 218 51.27 -4.32 -4.11
N LEU A 219 50.74 -4.77 -5.24
CA LEU A 219 50.57 -6.16 -5.58
C LEU A 219 51.51 -6.51 -6.73
N GLN A 220 52.29 -7.56 -6.55
CA GLN A 220 53.13 -8.15 -7.58
C GLN A 220 52.68 -9.59 -7.84
N ILE A 221 52.33 -9.92 -9.07
CA ILE A 221 51.97 -11.30 -9.47
C ILE A 221 53.05 -11.87 -10.39
N LYS A 222 53.51 -13.08 -10.06
CA LYS A 222 54.52 -13.84 -10.81
C LYS A 222 53.93 -15.17 -11.29
N PRO A 223 53.85 -15.43 -12.62
CA PRO A 223 53.42 -16.74 -13.14
C PRO A 223 54.39 -17.85 -12.73
N THR A 224 53.86 -19.05 -12.49
CA THR A 224 54.66 -20.22 -12.05
C THR A 224 55.35 -20.93 -13.23
N LEU A 225 54.86 -20.73 -14.45
CA LEU A 225 55.44 -21.30 -15.68
C LEU A 225 56.40 -20.30 -16.35
N LYS A 226 57.67 -20.70 -16.53
CA LYS A 226 58.77 -19.86 -17.03
C LYS A 226 58.59 -19.29 -18.45
N ASN A 227 57.61 -19.74 -19.24
CA ASN A 227 57.45 -19.36 -20.65
C ASN A 227 56.46 -18.21 -20.93
N GLU A 228 55.80 -17.65 -19.91
CA GLU A 228 55.01 -16.41 -20.07
C GLU A 228 55.63 -15.29 -19.25
N GLY A 229 56.71 -14.70 -19.75
CA GLY A 229 57.53 -13.67 -19.09
C GLY A 229 56.85 -12.31 -18.86
N ARG A 230 55.61 -12.26 -18.34
CA ARG A 230 54.96 -11.01 -17.95
C ARG A 230 54.58 -11.02 -16.47
N ASN A 231 55.58 -10.72 -15.63
CA ASN A 231 55.31 -10.21 -14.30
C ASN A 231 54.53 -8.91 -14.43
N TRP A 232 53.47 -8.75 -13.63
CA TRP A 232 52.78 -7.48 -13.56
C TRP A 232 52.66 -7.02 -12.12
N ASN A 233 52.81 -5.71 -11.96
CA ASN A 233 52.60 -5.00 -10.71
C ASN A 233 51.38 -4.08 -10.88
N THR A 234 50.61 -3.95 -9.80
CA THR A 234 49.59 -2.92 -9.68
C THR A 234 49.72 -2.28 -8.32
N SER A 235 49.49 -0.97 -8.26
CA SER A 235 49.49 -0.22 -7.01
C SER A 235 48.19 0.53 -6.88
N GLN A 236 47.54 0.41 -5.73
CA GLN A 236 46.36 1.18 -5.40
C GLN A 236 46.64 2.09 -4.20
N ARG A 237 46.11 3.31 -4.25
CA ARG A 237 46.23 4.31 -3.18
C ARG A 237 44.84 4.72 -2.73
N ILE A 238 44.60 4.73 -1.43
CA ILE A 238 43.40 5.31 -0.81
C ILE A 238 43.83 6.54 -0.03
N PHE A 239 43.23 7.69 -0.32
CA PHE A 239 43.38 8.88 0.51
C PHE A 239 42.46 8.77 1.74
N PHE A 240 43.00 9.03 2.93
CA PHE A 240 42.22 9.03 4.17
C PHE A 240 42.30 10.37 4.91
N GLN A 241 41.20 10.71 5.59
CA GLN A 241 41.12 11.82 6.53
C GLN A 241 40.88 11.29 7.94
N THR A 242 41.56 11.85 8.94
CA THR A 242 41.32 11.46 10.34
C THR A 242 40.29 12.38 10.98
N LYS A 243 39.33 11.79 11.68
CA LYS A 243 38.25 12.51 12.38
C LYS A 243 38.00 11.94 13.77
N THR A 244 37.57 12.79 14.69
CA THR A 244 37.09 12.40 16.02
C THR A 244 35.61 12.02 15.96
N ILE A 245 35.13 11.29 16.98
CA ILE A 245 33.71 10.91 17.08
C ILE A 245 32.83 12.15 17.21
N ASP A 246 33.23 13.13 18.03
CA ASP A 246 32.47 14.36 18.26
C ASP A 246 32.31 15.19 16.96
N GLU A 247 33.37 15.28 16.14
CA GLU A 247 33.29 15.93 14.83
C GLU A 247 32.37 15.20 13.85
N LEU A 248 32.22 13.88 13.98
CA LEU A 248 31.29 13.10 13.17
C LEU A 248 29.84 13.28 13.62
N GLN A 249 29.59 13.32 14.94
CA GLN A 249 28.27 13.59 15.50
C GLN A 249 27.75 14.98 15.12
N SER A 250 28.63 15.99 15.02
CA SER A 250 28.22 17.32 14.56
C SER A 250 28.01 17.43 13.04
N SER A 251 28.52 16.47 12.26
CA SER A 251 28.56 16.57 10.80
C SER A 251 27.55 15.67 10.08
N ILE A 252 27.02 14.65 10.75
CA ILE A 252 25.97 13.77 10.23
C ILE A 252 24.71 14.00 11.05
N SER A 253 23.61 14.33 10.39
CA SER A 253 22.34 14.59 11.08
C SER A 253 21.17 13.92 10.35
N ILE A 254 20.26 13.34 11.13
CA ILE A 254 18.94 12.91 10.65
C ILE A 254 18.07 14.16 10.50
N GLU A 255 17.65 14.48 9.28
CA GLU A 255 16.82 15.66 9.01
C GLU A 255 15.35 15.33 9.29
N GLU A 256 14.83 14.33 8.58
CA GLU A 256 13.42 13.98 8.61
C GLU A 256 13.22 12.47 8.41
N ALA A 257 12.09 11.96 8.88
CA ALA A 257 11.66 10.59 8.59
C ALA A 257 10.18 10.53 8.22
N HIS A 258 9.91 10.08 7.00
CA HIS A 258 8.58 9.98 6.43
C HIS A 258 8.05 8.54 6.52
N LEU A 259 6.76 8.42 6.82
CA LEU A 259 6.01 7.16 6.89
C LEU A 259 4.54 7.48 6.60
N PRO A 260 3.81 6.66 5.82
CA PRO A 260 4.28 5.51 5.05
C PRO A 260 4.87 5.92 3.69
N THR A 261 5.92 5.20 3.26
CA THR A 261 6.60 5.43 1.98
C THR A 261 6.66 4.17 1.12
N SER A 262 6.96 4.35 -0.17
CA SER A 262 7.20 3.27 -1.12
C SER A 262 8.61 2.66 -0.95
N VAL A 263 8.89 1.56 -1.66
CA VAL A 263 10.23 0.96 -1.73
C VAL A 263 11.28 1.97 -2.23
N SER A 264 10.90 2.82 -3.21
CA SER A 264 11.75 3.89 -3.76
C SER A 264 11.94 5.07 -2.80
N GLY A 265 11.13 5.13 -1.74
CA GLY A 265 11.19 6.16 -0.72
C GLY A 265 10.18 7.31 -0.90
N ASP A 266 9.29 7.21 -1.88
CA ASP A 266 8.27 8.22 -2.18
C ASP A 266 7.15 8.19 -1.13
N LEU A 267 6.68 9.37 -0.71
CA LEU A 267 5.59 9.49 0.27
C LEU A 267 4.25 9.05 -0.32
N LEU A 268 3.55 8.16 0.38
CA LEU A 268 2.21 7.73 0.00
C LEU A 268 1.17 8.74 0.48
N THR A 269 0.88 9.75 -0.35
CA THR A 269 -0.02 10.88 -0.03
C THR A 269 -1.47 10.50 0.28
N HIS A 270 -1.91 9.31 -0.16
CA HIS A 270 -3.25 8.79 0.12
C HIS A 270 -3.41 8.20 1.55
N LEU A 271 -2.31 8.07 2.29
CA LEU A 271 -2.31 7.55 3.66
C LEU A 271 -1.94 8.66 4.66
N GLN A 272 -2.45 8.54 5.89
CA GLN A 272 -2.10 9.50 6.93
C GLN A 272 -0.62 9.39 7.32
N PRO A 273 0.10 10.52 7.43
CA PRO A 273 1.51 10.50 7.81
C PRO A 273 1.66 9.95 9.24
N ASN A 274 2.79 9.28 9.47
CA ASN A 274 3.14 8.61 10.74
C ASN A 274 2.10 7.60 11.24
N THR A 275 1.25 7.08 10.35
CA THR A 275 0.17 6.17 10.71
C THR A 275 0.31 4.84 9.98
N LEU A 276 0.23 3.74 10.72
CA LEU A 276 0.22 2.38 10.20
C LEU A 276 -1.19 1.80 10.34
N THR A 277 -1.84 1.57 9.20
CA THR A 277 -3.13 0.86 9.14
C THR A 277 -2.87 -0.62 8.93
N LEU A 278 -3.20 -1.42 9.95
CA LEU A 278 -3.01 -2.87 9.87
C LEU A 278 -4.27 -3.53 9.29
N PRO A 279 -4.13 -4.52 8.41
CA PRO A 279 -5.27 -5.27 7.90
C PRO A 279 -5.96 -6.04 9.04
N GLY A 280 -7.29 -6.09 9.00
CA GLY A 280 -8.10 -6.79 9.99
C GLY A 280 -8.10 -8.31 9.77
N TYR A 281 -8.58 -9.06 10.76
CA TYR A 281 -8.69 -10.53 10.79
C TYR A 281 -9.54 -11.17 9.66
N LEU A 282 -10.13 -10.37 8.77
CA LEU A 282 -10.92 -10.87 7.65
C LEU A 282 -10.20 -10.77 6.30
N GLU A 283 -9.15 -9.95 6.17
CA GLU A 283 -8.23 -10.08 5.03
C GLU A 283 -7.47 -11.41 5.08
N THR A 284 -7.35 -12.03 6.27
CA THR A 284 -6.88 -13.41 6.44
C THR A 284 -7.90 -14.49 6.07
N LEU A 285 -9.19 -14.15 5.91
CA LEU A 285 -10.26 -15.06 5.47
C LEU A 285 -10.43 -15.05 3.93
N LEU A 286 -9.97 -13.99 3.26
CA LEU A 286 -9.80 -13.98 1.81
C LEU A 286 -8.51 -14.74 1.45
N PRO A 287 -8.56 -15.80 0.62
CA PRO A 287 -7.41 -16.67 0.36
C PRO A 287 -6.26 -16.04 -0.43
N GLN A 288 -6.28 -14.73 -0.70
CA GLN A 288 -5.32 -14.07 -1.60
C GLN A 288 -4.26 -13.20 -0.91
N LYS A 289 -4.27 -13.04 0.42
CA LYS A 289 -3.22 -12.25 1.08
C LYS A 289 -2.91 -12.77 2.48
N HIS A 290 -2.34 -13.97 2.54
CA HIS A 290 -1.45 -14.25 3.66
C HIS A 290 -0.38 -13.17 3.66
N ILE A 291 -0.35 -12.36 4.72
CA ILE A 291 0.78 -11.50 5.03
C ILE A 291 1.88 -12.48 5.39
N ASP A 292 2.65 -12.87 4.38
CA ASP A 292 3.83 -13.67 4.56
C ASP A 292 4.81 -12.84 5.41
N ASP A 293 5.24 -13.42 6.54
CA ASP A 293 6.16 -12.81 7.52
C ASP A 293 7.40 -12.20 6.87
N SER A 294 7.75 -12.68 5.67
CA SER A 294 8.90 -12.22 4.88
C SER A 294 8.69 -10.89 4.15
N PHE A 295 7.46 -10.42 3.94
CA PHE A 295 7.19 -9.17 3.22
C PHE A 295 6.88 -7.99 4.16
N PRO A 296 7.49 -6.82 3.91
CA PRO A 296 7.19 -5.63 4.69
C PRO A 296 5.80 -5.09 4.38
N VAL A 297 5.10 -4.62 5.41
CA VAL A 297 3.76 -4.01 5.28
C VAL A 297 3.86 -2.61 4.69
N THR A 298 4.91 -1.88 5.03
CA THR A 298 5.21 -0.56 4.48
C THR A 298 6.69 -0.24 4.64
N PHE A 299 7.14 0.88 4.08
CA PHE A 299 8.49 1.40 4.25
C PHE A 299 8.43 2.75 4.98
N GLN A 300 9.54 3.09 5.63
CA GLN A 300 9.81 4.44 6.14
C GLN A 300 11.06 4.98 5.45
N THR A 301 11.01 6.21 4.99
CA THR A 301 12.17 6.88 4.38
C THR A 301 12.79 7.80 5.41
N ILE A 302 14.09 7.68 5.63
CA ILE A 302 14.86 8.54 6.54
C ILE A 302 15.83 9.35 5.68
N TYR A 303 15.80 10.67 5.83
CA TYR A 303 16.72 11.59 5.17
C TYR A 303 17.88 11.89 6.12
N ILE A 304 19.10 11.59 5.64
CA ILE A 304 20.32 11.76 6.42
C ILE A 304 21.25 12.67 5.63
N ARG A 305 21.67 13.76 6.28
CA ARG A 305 22.58 14.73 5.69
C ARG A 305 24.02 14.45 6.12
N ASN A 306 24.91 14.45 5.14
CA ASN A 306 26.35 14.39 5.34
C ASN A 306 26.98 15.75 5.05
N ASN A 307 27.49 16.44 6.07
CA ASN A 307 28.18 17.71 5.91
C ASN A 307 29.69 17.54 5.67
N LEU A 308 30.19 16.31 5.49
CA LEU A 308 31.61 16.04 5.27
C LEU A 308 31.92 16.01 3.77
N SER A 309 33.16 16.38 3.44
CA SER A 309 33.70 16.30 2.07
C SER A 309 34.09 14.88 1.64
N ALA A 310 33.68 13.86 2.41
CA ALA A 310 34.07 12.48 2.27
C ALA A 310 32.84 11.56 2.31
N THR A 311 32.92 10.44 1.59
CA THR A 311 31.86 9.42 1.56
C THR A 311 31.98 8.53 2.78
N ILE A 312 30.86 8.28 3.46
CA ILE A 312 30.86 7.55 4.73
C ILE A 312 29.86 6.40 4.67
N PRO A 313 30.31 5.15 4.89
CA PRO A 313 29.41 4.01 5.04
C PRO A 313 28.75 4.06 6.43
N ILE A 314 27.42 4.14 6.44
CA ILE A 314 26.62 4.14 7.67
C ILE A 314 25.66 2.96 7.70
N LEU A 315 25.39 2.49 8.91
CA LEU A 315 24.31 1.60 9.26
C LEU A 315 23.15 2.42 9.82
N VAL A 316 22.02 2.44 9.12
CA VAL A 316 20.79 3.04 9.62
C VAL A 316 19.92 1.92 10.17
N SER A 317 19.56 2.01 11.44
CA SER A 317 18.68 1.07 12.10
C SER A 317 17.44 1.78 12.62
N ALA A 318 16.30 1.10 12.56
CA ALA A 318 15.06 1.61 13.13
C ALA A 318 14.35 0.52 13.93
N MET A 319 13.82 0.92 15.08
CA MET A 319 12.99 0.08 15.93
C MET A 319 11.75 0.82 16.40
N VAL A 320 10.67 0.08 16.60
CA VAL A 320 9.45 0.62 17.19
C VAL A 320 9.41 0.28 18.68
N GLN A 321 9.19 1.30 19.51
CA GLN A 321 9.13 1.19 20.95
C GLN A 321 7.85 1.83 21.50
N GLU A 322 7.41 1.36 22.66
CA GLU A 322 6.29 1.95 23.38
C GLU A 322 6.68 3.27 24.05
N ARG A 323 5.82 4.28 23.97
CA ARG A 323 6.10 5.65 24.45
C ARG A 323 6.42 5.69 25.95
N ASN A 324 5.71 4.91 26.76
CA ASN A 324 5.82 4.96 28.23
C ASN A 324 6.88 3.99 28.77
N THR A 325 6.92 2.75 28.26
CA THR A 325 7.80 1.70 28.78
C THR A 325 9.15 1.64 28.09
N LYS A 326 9.30 2.32 26.94
CA LYS A 326 10.49 2.27 26.05
C LYS A 326 10.88 0.86 25.61
N LYS A 327 10.00 -0.14 25.79
CA LYS A 327 10.24 -1.52 25.38
C LYS A 327 10.02 -1.68 23.87
N PRO A 328 10.82 -2.51 23.20
CA PRO A 328 10.64 -2.80 21.78
C PRO A 328 9.34 -3.57 21.54
N ILE A 329 8.68 -3.27 20.43
CA ILE A 329 7.43 -3.91 20.05
C ILE A 329 7.72 -5.16 19.22
N ILE A 330 7.44 -6.31 19.80
CA ILE A 330 7.79 -7.61 19.21
C ILE A 330 6.95 -7.90 17.96
N PHE A 331 5.68 -7.49 17.92
CA PHE A 331 4.82 -7.71 16.75
C PHE A 331 5.20 -6.86 15.52
N LEU A 332 6.07 -5.86 15.67
CA LEU A 332 6.64 -5.06 14.56
C LEU A 332 8.10 -5.42 14.26
N SER A 333 8.59 -6.52 14.84
CA SER A 333 9.95 -6.97 14.60
C SER A 333 10.07 -7.62 13.22
N PRO A 334 11.19 -7.39 12.50
CA PRO A 334 11.48 -8.11 11.25
C PRO A 334 11.56 -9.64 11.47
N PRO A 335 11.27 -10.44 10.44
CA PRO A 335 11.40 -11.90 10.47
C PRO A 335 12.84 -12.32 10.74
N SER A 336 13.04 -13.52 11.31
CA SER A 336 14.35 -14.04 11.77
C SER A 336 15.49 -13.87 10.75
N ASP A 337 15.17 -13.98 9.47
CA ASP A 337 16.13 -13.98 8.37
C ASP A 337 16.66 -12.56 8.04
N VAL A 338 15.91 -11.52 8.43
CA VAL A 338 16.24 -10.10 8.25
C VAL A 338 16.47 -9.41 9.61
N ARG A 339 16.35 -10.16 10.71
CA ARG A 339 16.41 -9.66 12.08
C ARG A 339 17.85 -9.54 12.56
N SER A 340 18.27 -8.31 12.88
CA SER A 340 19.44 -8.12 13.75
C SER A 340 19.12 -8.64 15.17
N GLN A 341 20.14 -9.03 15.95
CA GLN A 341 20.01 -9.51 17.34
C GLN A 341 19.14 -8.58 18.23
N LYS A 342 18.99 -7.30 17.86
CA LYS A 342 18.24 -6.27 18.59
C LYS A 342 16.79 -6.01 18.09
N HIS A 343 16.23 -6.85 17.22
CA HIS A 343 14.85 -6.70 16.70
C HIS A 343 14.61 -5.41 15.88
N GLN A 344 15.61 -4.98 15.12
CA GLN A 344 15.59 -3.72 14.37
C GLN A 344 15.68 -4.00 12.87
N SER A 345 14.97 -3.21 12.07
CA SER A 345 15.20 -3.16 10.62
C SER A 345 16.45 -2.32 10.37
N PHE A 346 17.33 -2.76 9.47
CA PHE A 346 18.55 -2.05 9.16
C PHE A 346 18.80 -1.95 7.66
N SER A 347 19.51 -0.90 7.25
CA SER A 347 20.04 -0.73 5.89
C SER A 347 21.42 -0.11 5.97
N VAL A 348 22.28 -0.52 5.04
CA VAL A 348 23.64 0.00 4.95
C VAL A 348 23.74 0.84 3.69
N ILE A 349 24.10 2.11 3.85
CA ILE A 349 24.21 3.06 2.74
C ILE A 349 25.53 3.81 2.82
N ASN A 350 26.03 4.21 1.66
CA ASN A 350 27.11 5.18 1.55
C ASN A 350 26.51 6.57 1.44
N LEU A 351 26.78 7.43 2.43
CA LEU A 351 26.42 8.83 2.34
C LEU A 351 27.37 9.54 1.39
N GLU A 352 26.83 10.14 0.35
CA GLU A 352 27.60 11.00 -0.56
C GLU A 352 28.05 12.28 0.17
N PRO A 353 29.16 12.91 -0.27
CA PRO A 353 29.69 14.09 0.40
C PRO A 353 28.82 15.32 0.15
N LEU A 354 28.54 16.10 1.20
CA LEU A 354 27.77 17.36 1.15
C LEU A 354 26.33 17.20 0.63
N THR A 355 25.76 15.99 0.68
CA THR A 355 24.41 15.67 0.19
C THR A 355 23.51 15.15 1.30
N SER A 356 22.19 15.19 1.05
CA SER A 356 21.19 14.46 1.83
C SER A 356 20.78 13.21 1.06
N ASN A 357 20.87 12.05 1.71
CA ASN A 357 20.59 10.75 1.11
C ASN A 357 19.35 10.14 1.76
N ALA A 358 18.43 9.63 0.93
CA ALA A 358 17.23 8.95 1.38
C ALA A 358 17.51 7.46 1.64
N VAL A 359 17.09 6.97 2.81
CA VAL A 359 17.23 5.57 3.22
C VAL A 359 15.86 4.98 3.49
N SER A 360 15.43 4.06 2.64
CA SER A 360 14.17 3.33 2.83
C SER A 360 14.41 2.12 3.73
N LEU A 361 13.69 2.06 4.86
CA LEU A 361 13.71 0.94 5.80
C LEU A 361 12.35 0.23 5.81
N PRO A 362 12.33 -1.12 5.67
CA PRO A 362 11.10 -1.89 5.74
C PRO A 362 10.54 -1.94 7.17
N LEU A 363 9.21 -1.87 7.28
CA LEU A 363 8.45 -2.10 8.50
C LEU A 363 7.64 -3.40 8.37
N TYR A 364 7.87 -4.34 9.27
CA TYR A 364 7.23 -5.66 9.28
C TYR A 364 6.14 -5.73 10.33
N VAL A 365 5.21 -6.66 10.14
CA VAL A 365 4.17 -7.00 11.11
C VAL A 365 4.13 -8.51 11.21
N ASN A 366 4.36 -9.05 12.40
CA ASN A 366 4.27 -10.48 12.65
C ASN A 366 2.78 -10.87 12.79
N PRO A 367 2.22 -11.69 11.88
CA PRO A 367 0.82 -12.06 11.91
C PRO A 367 0.47 -13.01 13.08
N ASN A 368 1.46 -13.68 13.69
CA ASN A 368 1.24 -14.60 14.81
C ASN A 368 1.02 -13.86 16.14
N LEU A 369 1.32 -12.56 16.20
CA LEU A 369 1.17 -11.74 17.38
C LEU A 369 -0.01 -10.77 17.22
N THR A 370 -0.80 -10.61 18.27
CA THR A 370 -1.96 -9.72 18.23
C THR A 370 -1.53 -8.25 18.25
N PRO A 371 -1.78 -7.48 17.17
CA PRO A 371 -1.41 -6.07 17.14
C PRO A 371 -2.29 -5.27 18.11
N LYS A 372 -1.67 -4.35 18.85
CA LYS A 372 -2.39 -3.46 19.77
C LYS A 372 -2.49 -2.05 19.16
N PRO A 373 -3.70 -1.45 19.10
CA PRO A 373 -3.85 -0.07 18.64
C PRO A 373 -3.22 0.87 19.66
N GLY A 374 -2.64 1.98 19.21
CA GLY A 374 -2.04 2.94 20.13
C GLY A 374 -1.04 3.91 19.51
N ASN A 375 -0.51 4.76 20.37
CA ASN A 375 0.54 5.72 20.05
C ASN A 375 1.90 5.17 20.49
N TYR A 376 2.78 4.96 19.52
CA TYR A 376 4.12 4.42 19.66
C TYR A 376 5.16 5.42 19.17
N GLN A 377 6.43 5.05 19.30
CA GLN A 377 7.56 5.84 18.82
C GLN A 377 8.49 4.98 17.98
N ARG A 378 8.99 5.55 16.89
CA ARG A 378 10.04 4.98 16.05
C ARG A 378 11.36 5.60 16.50
N LYS A 379 12.27 4.76 16.96
CA LYS A 379 13.63 5.17 17.30
C LYS A 379 14.53 4.80 16.13
N VAL A 380 15.09 5.81 15.48
CA VAL A 380 16.06 5.69 14.40
C VAL A 380 17.44 5.95 14.96
N GLN A 381 18.40 5.08 14.65
CA GLN A 381 19.79 5.19 15.07
C GLN A 381 20.70 5.08 13.85
N VAL A 382 21.61 6.04 13.71
CA VAL A 382 22.67 6.03 12.70
C VAL A 382 23.98 5.64 13.37
N GLN A 383 24.61 4.59 12.85
CA GLN A 383 25.89 4.07 13.31
C GLN A 383 26.87 4.04 12.14
N LEU A 384 28.17 4.09 12.43
CA LEU A 384 29.17 3.87 11.39
C LEU A 384 29.28 2.38 11.10
N TRP A 385 29.38 2.03 9.82
CA TRP A 385 29.52 0.63 9.45
C TRP A 385 30.84 0.07 10.00
N GLY A 386 30.77 -1.00 10.80
CA GLY A 386 31.92 -1.63 11.44
C GLY A 386 32.35 -1.03 12.78
N VAL A 387 31.64 -0.03 13.31
CA VAL A 387 31.90 0.56 14.65
C VAL A 387 30.59 0.61 15.45
N GLU A 388 30.62 0.21 16.72
CA GLU A 388 29.40 0.15 17.56
C GLU A 388 28.89 1.52 18.06
N THR A 389 29.60 2.60 17.75
CA THR A 389 29.27 3.95 18.22
C THR A 389 28.09 4.54 17.46
N ILE A 390 27.12 5.08 18.20
CA ILE A 390 25.97 5.79 17.65
C ILE A 390 26.40 7.22 17.30
N VAL A 391 26.18 7.61 16.05
CA VAL A 391 26.49 8.94 15.53
C VAL A 391 25.32 9.89 15.79
N ASP A 392 24.11 9.45 15.47
CA ASP A 392 22.91 10.25 15.68
C ASP A 392 21.70 9.35 16.03
N GLN A 393 20.73 9.91 16.74
CA GLN A 393 19.51 9.23 17.15
C GLN A 393 18.32 10.19 17.18
N ALA A 394 17.26 9.84 16.45
CA ALA A 394 16.01 10.58 16.42
C ALA A 394 14.80 9.73 16.83
N LEU A 395 13.78 10.39 17.40
CA LEU A 395 12.52 9.78 17.79
C LEU A 395 11.37 10.37 16.97
N PHE A 396 10.63 9.52 16.27
CA PHE A 396 9.47 9.92 15.48
C PHE A 396 8.19 9.28 16.00
N PRO A 397 7.02 9.94 15.88
CA PRO A 397 5.75 9.35 16.29
C PRO A 397 5.33 8.21 15.35
N LEU A 398 4.56 7.26 15.89
CA LEU A 398 3.85 6.23 15.12
C LEU A 398 2.46 6.01 15.73
N LYS A 399 1.41 6.10 14.94
CA LYS A 399 0.05 5.73 15.35
C LYS A 399 -0.36 4.44 14.65
N ILE A 400 -0.82 3.44 15.41
CA ILE A 400 -1.34 2.19 14.84
C ILE A 400 -2.86 2.20 14.94
N ILE A 401 -3.51 2.04 13.79
CA ILE A 401 -4.97 2.00 13.67
C ILE A 401 -5.38 0.60 13.19
N LEU A 402 -6.35 0.02 13.89
CA LEU A 402 -6.96 -1.27 13.54
C LEU A 402 -8.39 -1.06 13.04
N PRO A 403 -8.87 -1.86 12.08
CA PRO A 403 -10.26 -1.82 11.65
C PRO A 403 -11.21 -2.12 12.81
N ASN A 404 -12.29 -1.33 12.92
CA ASN A 404 -13.28 -1.53 13.97
C ASN A 404 -14.11 -2.79 13.68
N ARG A 405 -13.93 -3.84 14.50
CA ARG A 405 -14.63 -5.12 14.37
C ARG A 405 -16.16 -4.98 14.52
N LEU A 406 -16.61 -4.11 15.41
CA LEU A 406 -18.04 -3.89 15.65
C LEU A 406 -18.68 -3.24 14.43
N SER A 407 -18.06 -2.18 13.89
CA SER A 407 -18.57 -1.49 12.69
C SER A 407 -18.68 -2.44 11.51
N PHE A 408 -17.67 -3.29 11.32
CA PHE A 408 -17.69 -4.29 10.26
C PHE A 408 -18.82 -5.30 10.44
N LEU A 409 -18.96 -5.90 11.63
CA LEU A 409 -20.01 -6.90 11.90
C LEU A 409 -21.40 -6.30 11.68
N VAL A 410 -21.65 -5.09 12.18
CA VAL A 410 -22.92 -4.37 11.99
C VAL A 410 -23.18 -4.12 10.52
N THR A 411 -22.17 -3.71 9.75
CA THR A 411 -22.28 -3.48 8.31
C THR A 411 -22.64 -4.76 7.56
N VAL A 412 -22.02 -5.89 7.90
CA VAL A 412 -22.35 -7.20 7.31
C VAL A 412 -23.78 -7.60 7.63
N LEU A 413 -24.20 -7.51 8.89
CA LEU A 413 -25.58 -7.81 9.29
C LEU A 413 -26.59 -6.89 8.58
N ALA A 414 -26.33 -5.60 8.52
CA ALA A 414 -27.18 -4.64 7.82
C ALA A 414 -27.26 -4.94 6.32
N THR A 415 -26.15 -5.35 5.69
CA THR A 415 -26.13 -5.72 4.26
C THR A 415 -26.95 -6.98 4.01
N ILE A 416 -26.79 -8.03 4.85
CA ILE A 416 -27.61 -9.24 4.78
C ILE A 416 -29.09 -8.88 4.94
N TRP A 417 -29.41 -8.01 5.91
CA TRP A 417 -30.78 -7.57 6.15
C TRP A 417 -31.37 -6.77 4.98
N GLY A 418 -30.57 -5.89 4.36
CA GLY A 418 -30.97 -5.14 3.16
C GLY A 418 -31.26 -6.05 1.97
N ILE A 419 -30.45 -7.10 1.75
CA ILE A 419 -30.68 -8.09 0.69
C ILE A 419 -31.96 -8.88 0.95
N LEU A 420 -32.18 -9.32 2.19
CA LEU A 420 -33.39 -10.05 2.58
C LEU A 420 -34.63 -9.17 2.44
N GLY A 421 -34.56 -7.91 2.89
CA GLY A 421 -35.64 -6.93 2.78
C GLY A 421 -36.00 -6.63 1.33
N LEU A 422 -35.00 -6.43 0.47
CA LEU A 422 -35.20 -6.22 -0.97
C LEU A 422 -35.83 -7.45 -1.63
N SER A 423 -35.33 -8.65 -1.33
CA SER A 423 -35.87 -9.90 -1.85
C SER A 423 -37.33 -10.10 -1.44
N TYR A 424 -37.65 -9.82 -0.16
CA TYR A 424 -39.03 -9.88 0.35
C TYR A 424 -39.95 -8.88 -0.36
N LEU A 425 -39.50 -7.63 -0.55
CA LEU A 425 -40.28 -6.60 -1.22
C LEU A 425 -40.59 -6.98 -2.67
N ILE A 426 -39.60 -7.50 -3.41
CA ILE A 426 -39.79 -7.94 -4.80
C ILE A 426 -40.73 -9.14 -4.87
N ALA A 427 -40.56 -10.13 -3.99
CA ALA A 427 -41.38 -11.33 -3.99
C ALA A 427 -42.85 -11.08 -3.62
N ASN A 428 -43.11 -10.12 -2.71
CA ASN A 428 -44.43 -9.91 -2.13
C ASN A 428 -45.10 -8.59 -2.54
N TRP A 429 -44.57 -7.87 -3.55
CA TRP A 429 -45.08 -6.57 -3.97
C TRP A 429 -46.57 -6.58 -4.30
N GLU A 430 -47.03 -7.58 -5.06
CA GLU A 430 -48.45 -7.71 -5.45
C GLU A 430 -49.35 -7.92 -4.23
N GLN A 431 -48.91 -8.73 -3.27
CA GLN A 431 -49.67 -9.01 -2.05
C GLN A 431 -49.75 -7.79 -1.12
N LEU A 432 -48.71 -6.95 -1.09
CA LEU A 432 -48.70 -5.71 -0.32
C LEU A 432 -49.70 -4.70 -0.88
N ILE A 433 -49.74 -4.55 -2.21
CA ILE A 433 -50.69 -3.65 -2.89
C ILE A 433 -52.12 -4.17 -2.78
N ALA A 434 -52.35 -5.47 -2.99
CA ALA A 434 -53.69 -6.06 -2.99
C ALA A 434 -54.42 -5.94 -1.65
N LYS A 435 -53.69 -5.79 -0.53
CA LYS A 435 -54.27 -5.60 0.81
C LYS A 435 -54.81 -4.19 1.06
N LEU A 436 -54.43 -3.22 0.23
CA LEU A 436 -54.77 -1.81 0.40
C LEU A 436 -55.88 -1.41 -0.58
N SER A 437 -56.85 -0.63 -0.10
CA SER A 437 -57.85 -0.01 -0.97
C SER A 437 -57.20 1.00 -1.92
N ASN A 438 -57.77 1.19 -3.12
CA ASN A 438 -57.35 2.23 -4.06
C ASN A 438 -57.28 3.63 -3.41
N LYS A 439 -58.23 3.96 -2.51
CA LYS A 439 -58.20 5.22 -1.74
C LYS A 439 -56.91 5.35 -0.92
N ASN A 440 -56.52 4.26 -0.24
CA ASN A 440 -55.33 4.25 0.62
C ASN A 440 -54.05 4.34 -0.22
N LEU A 441 -53.98 3.64 -1.36
CA LEU A 441 -52.83 3.71 -2.27
C LEU A 441 -52.61 5.13 -2.82
N ILE A 442 -53.69 5.82 -3.17
CA ILE A 442 -53.63 7.23 -3.62
C ILE A 442 -53.10 8.12 -2.48
N LEU A 443 -53.63 7.98 -1.27
CA LEU A 443 -53.18 8.75 -0.10
C LEU A 443 -51.70 8.47 0.23
N ILE A 444 -51.28 7.21 0.21
CA ILE A 444 -49.88 6.83 0.47
C ILE A 444 -48.94 7.45 -0.57
N SER A 445 -49.31 7.36 -1.85
CA SER A 445 -48.49 7.93 -2.94
C SER A 445 -48.42 9.45 -2.83
N PHE A 446 -49.54 10.11 -2.51
CA PHE A 446 -49.62 11.55 -2.33
C PHE A 446 -48.77 12.02 -1.13
N PHE A 447 -48.87 11.35 0.02
CA PHE A 447 -48.02 11.66 1.17
C PHE A 447 -46.55 11.37 0.89
N GLY A 448 -46.22 10.31 0.14
CA GLY A 448 -44.86 10.03 -0.30
C GLY A 448 -44.29 11.16 -1.16
N ALA A 449 -45.10 11.71 -2.07
CA ALA A 449 -44.73 12.85 -2.89
C ALA A 449 -44.60 14.15 -2.06
N ILE A 450 -45.48 14.40 -1.09
CA ILE A 450 -45.38 15.54 -0.16
C ILE A 450 -44.10 15.44 0.66
N ILE A 451 -43.83 14.29 1.26
CA ILE A 451 -42.59 14.08 2.04
C ILE A 451 -41.39 14.34 1.16
N PHE A 452 -41.36 13.83 -0.07
CA PHE A 452 -40.27 14.12 -1.00
C PHE A 452 -40.15 15.64 -1.28
N GLY A 453 -41.25 16.31 -1.61
CA GLY A 453 -41.25 17.72 -2.00
C GLY A 453 -40.95 18.70 -0.86
N PHE A 454 -41.46 18.45 0.35
CA PHE A 454 -41.33 19.36 1.50
C PHE A 454 -40.19 18.99 2.44
N VAL A 455 -39.72 17.74 2.42
CA VAL A 455 -38.64 17.29 3.32
C VAL A 455 -37.35 17.08 2.53
N ASN A 456 -37.33 16.20 1.52
CA ASN A 456 -36.08 15.84 0.86
C ASN A 456 -35.49 16.98 -0.01
N LEU A 457 -36.33 17.67 -0.79
CA LEU A 457 -35.84 18.76 -1.65
C LEU A 457 -35.26 19.92 -0.81
N PRO A 458 -35.96 20.48 0.20
CA PRO A 458 -35.40 21.56 1.01
C PRO A 458 -34.20 21.10 1.82
N SER A 459 -34.19 19.86 2.32
CA SER A 459 -33.07 19.30 3.07
C SER A 459 -31.76 19.34 2.26
N THR A 460 -31.81 18.97 0.98
CA THR A 460 -30.65 19.02 0.08
C THR A 460 -30.04 20.43 -0.01
N PHE A 461 -30.87 21.47 -0.10
CA PHE A 461 -30.40 22.86 -0.12
C PHE A 461 -29.93 23.35 1.26
N LEU A 462 -30.66 22.99 2.32
CA LEU A 462 -30.36 23.37 3.69
C LEU A 462 -29.03 22.79 4.17
N ILE A 463 -28.64 21.59 3.72
CA ILE A 463 -27.34 20.99 4.07
C ILE A 463 -26.19 21.90 3.62
N SER A 464 -26.22 22.38 2.38
CA SER A 464 -25.16 23.27 1.86
C SER A 464 -25.10 24.60 2.62
N LEU A 465 -26.25 25.20 2.91
CA LEU A 465 -26.31 26.45 3.67
C LEU A 465 -25.89 26.28 5.13
N SER A 466 -26.35 25.22 5.78
CA SER A 466 -26.03 24.93 7.18
C SER A 466 -24.57 24.54 7.36
N ASN A 467 -23.99 23.77 6.44
CA ASN A 467 -22.56 23.45 6.44
C ASN A 467 -21.70 24.72 6.32
N PHE A 468 -22.11 25.70 5.53
CA PHE A 468 -21.42 26.99 5.43
C PHE A 468 -21.48 27.78 6.75
N LEU A 469 -22.62 27.79 7.44
CA LEU A 469 -22.82 28.59 8.65
C LEU A 469 -22.25 27.93 9.93
N LEU A 470 -22.44 26.62 10.09
CA LEU A 470 -22.20 25.91 11.34
C LEU A 470 -21.14 24.81 11.25
N GLY A 471 -20.65 24.51 10.05
CA GLY A 471 -19.66 23.45 9.80
C GLY A 471 -20.11 22.11 10.41
N PRO A 472 -19.38 21.55 11.39
CA PRO A 472 -19.69 20.24 11.99
C PRO A 472 -21.00 20.23 12.81
N PHE A 473 -21.57 21.38 13.16
CA PHE A 473 -22.84 21.47 13.89
C PHE A 473 -24.05 21.66 12.97
N SER A 474 -23.84 21.63 11.65
CA SER A 474 -24.90 21.85 10.65
C SER A 474 -26.08 20.90 10.80
N PHE A 475 -25.81 19.68 11.26
CA PHE A 475 -26.81 18.66 11.51
C PHE A 475 -27.85 19.05 12.55
N LEU A 476 -27.53 19.95 13.49
CA LEU A 476 -28.48 20.37 14.51
C LEU A 476 -29.70 21.04 13.89
N ILE A 477 -29.47 21.85 12.84
CA ILE A 477 -30.53 22.55 12.10
C ILE A 477 -31.12 21.62 11.04
N THR A 478 -30.27 20.93 10.27
CA THR A 478 -30.76 20.14 9.13
C THR A 478 -31.53 18.91 9.60
N ALA A 479 -31.04 18.18 10.62
CA ALA A 479 -31.75 17.05 11.20
C ALA A 479 -33.01 17.49 11.95
N PHE A 480 -33.00 18.65 12.61
CA PHE A 480 -34.20 19.19 13.26
C PHE A 480 -35.33 19.37 12.23
N PHE A 481 -35.04 20.02 11.11
CA PHE A 481 -36.04 20.23 10.07
C PHE A 481 -36.44 18.92 9.38
N ASN A 482 -35.45 18.09 9.02
CA ASN A 482 -35.64 16.87 8.26
C ASN A 482 -36.44 15.82 9.04
N GLU A 483 -36.00 15.49 10.26
CA GLU A 483 -36.60 14.41 11.04
C GLU A 483 -37.98 14.79 11.58
N ILE A 484 -38.13 16.01 12.10
CA ILE A 484 -39.43 16.45 12.64
C ILE A 484 -40.49 16.43 11.53
N LEU A 485 -40.19 17.01 10.36
CA LEU A 485 -41.17 17.06 9.27
C LEU A 485 -41.43 15.67 8.68
N TYR A 486 -40.39 14.86 8.49
CA TYR A 486 -40.55 13.49 8.00
C TYR A 486 -41.50 12.69 8.89
N PHE A 487 -41.20 12.63 10.19
CA PHE A 487 -42.00 11.84 11.13
C PHE A 487 -43.39 12.45 11.39
N THR A 488 -43.53 13.78 11.32
CA THR A 488 -44.83 14.44 11.40
C THR A 488 -45.75 13.98 10.27
N LEU A 489 -45.26 14.02 9.02
CA LEU A 489 -46.04 13.61 7.85
C LEU A 489 -46.28 12.11 7.81
N LEU A 490 -45.28 11.30 8.19
CA LEU A 490 -45.40 9.85 8.26
C LEU A 490 -46.48 9.42 9.26
N VAL A 491 -46.47 9.97 10.47
CA VAL A 491 -47.44 9.61 11.51
C VAL A 491 -48.83 10.18 11.21
N ALA A 492 -48.90 11.35 10.57
CA ALA A 492 -50.18 11.86 10.06
C ALA A 492 -50.81 10.88 9.05
N LEU A 493 -50.01 10.34 8.12
CA LEU A 493 -50.46 9.29 7.20
C LEU A 493 -50.89 8.02 7.94
N LEU A 494 -50.11 7.54 8.91
CA LEU A 494 -50.46 6.33 9.68
C LEU A 494 -51.73 6.48 10.51
N THR A 495 -52.03 7.70 10.96
CA THR A 495 -53.28 8.01 11.68
C THR A 495 -54.48 7.92 10.73
N ILE A 496 -54.33 8.29 9.46
CA ILE A 496 -55.38 8.22 8.44
C ILE A 496 -55.51 6.80 7.87
N VAL A 497 -54.38 6.11 7.64
CA VAL A 497 -54.29 4.77 7.05
C VAL A 497 -53.53 3.84 8.01
N PRO A 498 -54.18 3.33 9.09
CA PRO A 498 -53.54 2.47 10.08
C PRO A 498 -53.44 1.01 9.61
N GLN A 499 -52.77 0.79 8.47
CA GLN A 499 -52.60 -0.52 7.84
C GLN A 499 -51.13 -0.91 7.76
N LYS A 500 -50.85 -2.22 7.92
CA LYS A 500 -49.49 -2.78 7.78
C LYS A 500 -49.01 -2.60 6.34
N GLY A 501 -47.75 -2.25 6.14
CA GLY A 501 -47.14 -1.98 4.85
C GLY A 501 -47.24 -0.54 4.36
N THR A 502 -47.94 0.33 5.10
CA THR A 502 -48.03 1.77 4.79
C THR A 502 -46.64 2.42 4.81
N ILE A 503 -45.82 2.09 5.81
CA ILE A 503 -44.46 2.64 5.96
C ILE A 503 -43.55 2.14 4.83
N ILE A 504 -43.66 0.86 4.47
CA ILE A 504 -42.91 0.26 3.35
C ILE A 504 -43.23 0.96 2.04
N LEU A 505 -44.51 1.18 1.73
CA LEU A 505 -44.95 1.79 0.47
C LEU A 505 -44.58 3.27 0.38
N VAL A 506 -44.84 4.06 1.43
CA VAL A 506 -44.49 5.49 1.41
C VAL A 506 -42.97 5.69 1.29
N SER A 507 -42.19 4.82 1.93
CA SER A 507 -40.73 4.85 1.85
C SER A 507 -40.22 4.42 0.48
N SER A 508 -40.90 3.47 -0.17
CA SER A 508 -40.62 3.06 -1.54
C SER A 508 -40.89 4.19 -2.54
N VAL A 509 -42.02 4.89 -2.43
CA VAL A 509 -42.33 6.08 -3.24
C VAL A 509 -41.26 7.15 -3.03
N ARG A 510 -40.92 7.45 -1.77
CA ARG A 510 -39.87 8.43 -1.42
C ARG A 510 -38.52 8.05 -2.01
N PHE A 511 -38.12 6.78 -1.91
CA PHE A 511 -36.86 6.28 -2.46
C PHE A 511 -36.80 6.36 -3.98
N LEU A 512 -37.87 5.97 -4.67
CA LEU A 512 -37.96 6.06 -6.13
C LEU A 512 -37.88 7.51 -6.60
N LEU A 513 -38.62 8.43 -5.98
CA LEU A 513 -38.56 9.86 -6.31
C LEU A 513 -37.17 10.44 -6.05
N ASN A 514 -36.56 10.11 -4.92
CA ASN A 514 -35.20 10.55 -4.58
C ASN A 514 -34.17 10.03 -5.59
N GLY A 515 -34.29 8.77 -5.99
CA GLY A 515 -33.40 8.17 -6.97
C GLY A 515 -33.55 8.76 -8.37
N ILE A 516 -34.78 8.96 -8.83
CA ILE A 516 -35.07 9.46 -10.19
C ILE A 516 -34.73 10.95 -10.32
N LEU A 517 -35.09 11.78 -9.32
CA LEU A 517 -34.96 13.23 -9.42
C LEU A 517 -33.61 13.76 -8.91
N LEU A 518 -33.03 13.14 -7.88
CA LEU A 518 -31.77 13.58 -7.26
C LEU A 518 -30.58 12.69 -7.61
N GLY A 519 -30.77 11.62 -8.38
CA GLY A 519 -29.70 10.68 -8.75
C GLY A 519 -29.16 9.87 -7.57
N ALA A 520 -29.84 9.87 -6.43
CA ALA A 520 -29.37 9.32 -5.16
C ALA A 520 -29.62 7.80 -5.00
N MET A 521 -29.56 7.01 -6.08
CA MET A 521 -29.69 5.55 -5.99
C MET A 521 -28.34 4.91 -5.69
N SER A 522 -27.96 4.84 -4.40
CA SER A 522 -26.79 4.08 -3.96
C SER A 522 -27.20 2.80 -3.20
N PRO A 523 -26.42 1.71 -3.29
CA PRO A 523 -26.67 0.50 -2.51
C PRO A 523 -26.70 0.76 -1.00
N ILE A 524 -25.93 1.73 -0.51
CA ILE A 524 -25.87 2.12 0.90
C ILE A 524 -27.19 2.72 1.36
N ILE A 525 -27.78 3.63 0.57
CA ILE A 525 -29.08 4.23 0.89
C ILE A 525 -30.16 3.15 0.94
N LEU A 526 -30.09 2.16 0.05
CA LEU A 526 -31.01 1.03 0.04
C LEU A 526 -30.89 0.17 1.31
N ILE A 527 -29.68 -0.14 1.76
CA ILE A 527 -29.43 -0.86 3.03
C ILE A 527 -30.02 -0.09 4.21
N ASN A 528 -29.70 1.21 4.33
CA ASN A 528 -30.19 2.06 5.41
C ASN A 528 -31.72 2.16 5.41
N LEU A 529 -32.34 2.25 4.23
CA LEU A 529 -33.79 2.26 4.08
C LEU A 529 -34.42 1.00 4.66
N PHE A 530 -33.89 -0.19 4.35
CA PHE A 530 -34.46 -1.43 4.87
C PHE A 530 -34.31 -1.57 6.39
N VAL A 531 -33.17 -1.15 6.94
CA VAL A 531 -32.98 -1.12 8.40
C VAL A 531 -34.00 -0.19 9.06
N SER A 532 -34.14 1.05 8.57
CA SER A 532 -35.11 2.02 9.09
C SER A 532 -36.55 1.54 8.95
N VAL A 533 -36.97 1.16 7.75
CA VAL A 533 -38.37 0.77 7.45
C VAL A 533 -38.79 -0.46 8.24
N THR A 534 -37.91 -1.46 8.40
CA THR A 534 -38.24 -2.65 9.20
C THR A 534 -38.42 -2.32 10.67
N GLY A 535 -37.54 -1.49 11.24
CA GLY A 535 -37.68 -1.03 12.62
C GLY A 535 -38.96 -0.21 12.85
N LEU A 536 -39.30 0.68 11.91
CA LEU A 536 -40.52 1.49 11.98
C LEU A 536 -41.79 0.64 11.82
N GLU A 537 -41.81 -0.33 10.90
CA GLU A 537 -42.96 -1.23 10.72
C GLU A 537 -43.16 -2.15 11.93
N ILE A 538 -42.08 -2.64 12.55
CA ILE A 538 -42.14 -3.38 13.82
C ILE A 538 -42.65 -2.48 14.95
N GLY A 539 -42.13 -1.26 15.04
CA GLY A 539 -42.56 -0.27 16.03
C GLY A 539 -44.05 0.05 15.92
N PHE A 540 -44.55 0.23 14.69
CA PHE A 540 -45.96 0.46 14.43
C PHE A 540 -46.82 -0.76 14.78
N TRP A 541 -46.33 -1.97 14.47
CA TRP A 541 -47.04 -3.20 14.82
C TRP A 541 -47.17 -3.39 16.34
N LEU A 542 -46.12 -3.06 17.10
CA LEU A 542 -46.09 -3.16 18.57
C LEU A 542 -46.93 -2.07 19.26
N ALA A 543 -46.93 -0.84 18.75
CA ALA A 543 -47.72 0.26 19.33
C ALA A 543 -49.24 0.07 19.16
N GLY A 544 -49.66 -0.79 18.24
CA GLY A 544 -51.06 -1.08 17.95
C GLY A 544 -51.69 -0.08 16.97
N LYS A 545 -52.88 -0.43 16.47
CA LYS A 545 -53.56 0.32 15.40
C LYS A 545 -54.25 1.60 15.88
N ASP A 546 -54.54 1.71 17.18
CA ASP A 546 -55.27 2.86 17.72
C ASP A 546 -54.31 3.97 18.15
N LEU A 547 -53.93 4.80 17.17
CA LEU A 547 -53.08 5.98 17.34
C LEU A 547 -53.80 7.18 17.98
N THR A 548 -55.10 7.08 18.24
CA THR A 548 -55.87 8.17 18.86
C THR A 548 -55.62 8.23 20.37
N SER A 549 -55.30 7.09 20.99
CA SER A 549 -54.91 7.00 22.40
C SER A 549 -53.57 7.69 22.66
N ARG A 550 -53.51 8.52 23.72
CA ARG A 550 -52.27 9.20 24.15
C ARG A 550 -51.17 8.21 24.55
N LEU A 551 -51.53 7.07 25.14
CA LEU A 551 -50.54 6.07 25.56
C LEU A 551 -49.92 5.36 24.37
N ASN A 552 -50.73 4.92 23.40
CA ASN A 552 -50.22 4.28 22.18
C ASN A 552 -49.37 5.26 21.35
N CYS A 553 -49.73 6.54 21.35
CA CYS A 553 -48.94 7.58 20.70
C CYS A 553 -47.56 7.78 21.37
N LEU A 554 -47.49 7.76 22.71
CA LEU A 554 -46.21 7.81 23.43
C LEU A 554 -45.37 6.55 23.19
N ILE A 555 -45.99 5.37 23.20
CA ILE A 555 -45.32 4.10 22.87
C ILE A 555 -44.76 4.15 21.45
N LEU A 556 -45.54 4.64 20.48
CA LEU A 556 -45.09 4.82 19.10
C LEU A 556 -43.90 5.79 19.03
N ALA A 557 -43.96 6.92 19.73
CA ALA A 557 -42.88 7.92 19.73
C ALA A 557 -41.57 7.33 20.26
N ILE A 558 -41.64 6.52 21.33
CA ILE A 558 -40.47 5.83 21.88
C ILE A 558 -39.95 4.78 20.88
N LEU A 559 -40.83 3.94 20.33
CA LEU A 559 -40.42 2.88 19.40
C LEU A 559 -39.83 3.43 18.10
N PHE A 560 -40.42 4.49 17.54
CA PHE A 560 -39.90 5.17 16.35
C PHE A 560 -38.58 5.86 16.67
N GLY A 561 -38.47 6.55 17.81
CA GLY A 561 -37.21 7.15 18.23
C GLY A 561 -36.09 6.12 18.41
N ILE A 562 -36.37 4.96 19.03
CA ILE A 562 -35.36 3.88 19.17
C ILE A 562 -34.98 3.31 17.81
N SER A 563 -35.96 3.08 16.94
CA SER A 563 -35.74 2.56 15.59
C SER A 563 -34.87 3.49 14.76
N ASP A 564 -35.14 4.79 14.83
CA ASP A 564 -34.43 5.79 14.06
C ASP A 564 -33.03 6.09 14.61
N ALA A 565 -32.87 6.08 15.94
CA ALA A 565 -31.56 6.10 16.60
C ALA A 565 -30.71 4.89 16.19
N LEU A 566 -31.30 3.70 16.15
CA LEU A 566 -30.63 2.48 15.69
C LEU A 566 -30.22 2.61 14.21
N SER A 567 -31.11 3.10 13.36
CA SER A 567 -30.82 3.31 11.93
C SER A 567 -29.68 4.31 11.74
N THR A 568 -29.69 5.43 12.47
CA THR A 568 -28.62 6.44 12.46
C THR A 568 -27.29 5.84 12.92
N TRP A 569 -27.30 5.02 13.97
CA TRP A 569 -26.10 4.35 14.44
C TRP A 569 -25.55 3.34 13.42
N VAL A 570 -26.42 2.58 12.77
CA VAL A 570 -26.03 1.65 11.69
C VAL A 570 -25.42 2.41 10.51
N ASP A 571 -25.97 3.56 10.13
CA ASP A 571 -25.40 4.41 9.07
C ASP A 571 -23.96 4.85 9.39
N PHE A 572 -23.69 5.24 10.64
CA PHE A 572 -22.31 5.49 11.09
C PHE A 572 -21.42 4.26 10.98
N GLN A 573 -21.91 3.07 11.36
CA GLN A 573 -21.11 1.84 11.24
C GLN A 573 -20.76 1.50 9.79
N ILE A 574 -21.70 1.71 8.87
CA ILE A 574 -21.52 1.55 7.42
C ILE A 574 -20.49 2.57 6.92
N GLY A 575 -20.60 3.84 7.34
CA GLY A 575 -19.66 4.90 7.00
C GLY A 575 -18.23 4.65 7.50
N ILE A 576 -18.09 4.17 8.74
CA ILE A 576 -16.80 3.77 9.31
C ILE A 576 -16.19 2.60 8.51
N THR A 577 -17.01 1.66 8.05
CA THR A 577 -16.54 0.44 7.38
C THR A 577 -16.17 0.68 5.91
N PHE A 578 -17.08 1.24 5.11
CA PHE A 578 -16.86 1.42 3.67
C PHE A 578 -15.99 2.62 3.34
N TYR A 579 -16.17 3.75 4.04
CA TYR A 579 -15.44 4.99 3.75
C TYR A 579 -14.25 5.23 4.68
N ARG A 580 -14.00 4.32 5.64
CA ARG A 580 -12.92 4.45 6.64
C ARG A 580 -12.96 5.79 7.37
N LEU A 581 -14.17 6.32 7.58
CA LEU A 581 -14.37 7.61 8.23
C LEU A 581 -14.10 7.51 9.73
N PHE A 582 -13.38 8.50 10.26
CA PHE A 582 -13.09 8.61 11.69
C PHE A 582 -14.01 9.65 12.31
N TYR A 583 -15.04 9.18 13.01
CA TYR A 583 -15.92 10.05 13.79
C TYR A 583 -15.46 10.09 15.24
N ALA A 584 -15.64 11.24 15.89
CA ALA A 584 -15.45 11.34 17.33
C ALA A 584 -16.65 10.72 18.06
N ASP A 585 -16.41 10.02 19.17
CA ASP A 585 -17.47 9.32 19.91
C ASP A 585 -18.61 10.27 20.33
N TRP A 586 -18.28 11.47 20.81
CA TRP A 586 -19.27 12.46 21.21
C TRP A 586 -20.19 12.86 20.05
N TYR A 587 -19.66 12.94 18.83
CA TYR A 587 -20.42 13.34 17.65
C TYR A 587 -21.43 12.27 17.25
N ILE A 588 -21.02 10.99 17.29
CA ILE A 588 -21.90 9.85 17.03
C ILE A 588 -23.05 9.86 18.03
N TRP A 589 -22.77 9.98 19.34
CA TRP A 589 -23.81 9.97 20.36
C TRP A 589 -24.74 11.18 20.28
N LEU A 590 -24.22 12.35 19.90
CA LEU A 590 -25.03 13.56 19.73
C LEU A 590 -26.00 13.42 18.54
N MET A 591 -25.53 12.86 17.41
CA MET A 591 -26.36 12.57 16.25
C MET A 591 -27.40 11.48 16.53
N VAL A 592 -27.01 10.38 17.18
CA VAL A 592 -27.93 9.28 17.53
C VAL A 592 -28.98 9.74 18.54
N GLY A 593 -28.60 10.52 19.55
CA GLY A 593 -29.49 10.97 20.61
C GLY A 593 -30.40 12.14 20.21
N LEU A 594 -29.86 13.18 19.56
CA LEU A 594 -30.66 14.33 19.16
C LEU A 594 -31.34 14.12 17.81
N GLY A 595 -30.54 13.80 16.78
CA GLY A 595 -31.04 13.56 15.43
C GLY A 595 -31.95 12.33 15.39
N GLY A 596 -31.41 11.17 15.77
CA GLY A 596 -32.10 9.89 15.62
C GLY A 596 -33.19 9.59 16.66
N PHE A 597 -33.18 10.24 17.83
CA PHE A 597 -34.19 9.96 18.88
C PHE A 597 -35.07 11.17 19.19
N LEU A 598 -34.48 12.28 19.66
CA LEU A 598 -35.27 13.40 20.19
C LEU A 598 -36.14 14.07 19.12
N TYR A 599 -35.58 14.35 17.95
CA TYR A 599 -36.33 14.99 16.86
C TYR A 599 -37.42 14.09 16.30
N THR A 600 -37.15 12.79 16.20
CA THR A 600 -38.13 11.77 15.84
C THR A 600 -39.27 11.70 16.85
N PHE A 601 -38.95 11.70 18.15
CA PHE A 601 -39.94 11.71 19.22
C PHE A 601 -40.89 12.92 19.12
N ILE A 602 -40.34 14.12 18.88
CA ILE A 602 -41.13 15.35 18.70
C ILE A 602 -41.98 15.25 17.43
N GLY A 603 -41.40 14.82 16.31
CA GLY A 603 -42.10 14.67 15.03
C GLY A 603 -43.28 13.71 15.13
N VAL A 604 -43.15 12.59 15.86
CA VAL A 604 -44.25 11.64 16.07
C VAL A 604 -45.42 12.28 16.83
N LEU A 605 -45.14 13.05 17.89
CA LEU A 605 -46.18 13.72 18.67
C LEU A 605 -46.94 14.77 17.84
N LEU A 606 -46.20 15.58 17.07
CA LEU A 606 -46.79 16.56 16.15
C LEU A 606 -47.58 15.88 15.03
N GLY A 607 -47.07 14.79 14.48
CA GLY A 607 -47.72 14.00 13.44
C GLY A 607 -49.03 13.37 13.91
N ALA A 608 -49.08 12.87 15.14
CA ALA A 608 -50.31 12.35 15.72
C ALA A 608 -51.37 13.45 15.92
N GLN A 609 -50.95 14.66 16.32
CA GLN A 609 -51.86 15.82 16.39
C GLN A 609 -52.37 16.21 15.01
N LEU A 610 -51.48 16.34 14.02
CA LEU A 610 -51.84 16.69 12.64
C LEU A 610 -52.77 15.65 12.03
N GLY A 611 -52.47 14.36 12.21
CA GLY A 611 -53.29 13.25 11.73
C GLY A 611 -54.72 13.29 12.27
N ARG A 612 -54.92 13.59 13.55
CA ARG A 612 -56.26 13.74 14.14
C ARG A 612 -57.04 14.91 13.55
N HIS A 613 -56.38 16.02 13.20
CA HIS A 613 -57.05 17.15 12.55
C HIS A 613 -57.44 16.80 11.11
N LEU A 614 -56.56 16.13 10.37
CA LEU A 614 -56.85 15.69 9.00
C LEU A 614 -57.97 14.63 8.96
N GLN A 615 -58.01 13.74 9.95
CA GLN A 615 -59.07 12.72 10.04
C GLN A 615 -60.48 13.33 10.18
N LYS A 616 -60.61 14.51 10.80
CA LYS A 616 -61.88 15.25 10.90
C LYS A 616 -62.35 15.87 9.57
N VAL A 617 -61.46 15.97 8.58
CA VAL A 617 -61.75 16.57 7.27
C VAL A 617 -61.94 15.49 6.20
N VAL A 618 -61.27 14.35 6.35
CA VAL A 618 -61.32 13.22 5.41
C VAL A 618 -62.51 12.29 5.66
N ASN A 619 -63.01 12.25 6.91
CA ASN A 619 -64.28 11.64 7.29
C ASN A 619 -65.35 12.72 7.34
#